data_AF-R0GIP5-F1
#
_entry.id   AF-R0GIP5-F1
#
_cell.length_a   1.000
_cell.length_b   1.000
_cell.length_c   1.000
_cell.angle_alpha   90.00
_cell.angle_beta   90.00
_cell.angle_gamma   90.00
#
_symmetry.space_group_name_H-M   'P 1'
#
loop_
_entity.id
_entity.type
_entity.pdbx_description
1 polymer ?
#
loop_
_entity_poly.entity_id
_entity_poly.type
_entity_poly.pdbx_seq_one_letter_code
_entity_poly.pdbx_strand_id
1 'polypeptide(L)'
;MASIIRKPLNLTAAVRFRLPPLFPFSGSSGSVNSDATRCSEMIPVPSLVEGCDYKHWLVLMKPPNGYPPRDHIVQGFVRTLAMALGSEEEAKKSIYSVSTKYYYAFGCRVHEPLTNKIRSLPDVRWVLPDSFIVDGDNRYGGEPFVDGEVVPYDEKYHADWLRDQTDEDAKNRVVKIKPRRKRKKKAI
;
A
#
# COMPACT_ATOMS: atom_id res chain seq x y z
N MET A 1 -9.09 7.23 -26.59
CA MET A 1 -9.46 7.53 -25.20
C MET A 1 -8.27 7.17 -24.32
N ALA A 2 -7.51 8.16 -23.86
CA ALA A 2 -6.26 7.92 -23.12
C ALA A 2 -6.59 7.47 -21.70
N SER A 3 -6.29 6.19 -21.39
CA SER A 3 -6.31 5.69 -20.02
C SER A 3 -5.13 6.32 -19.27
N ILE A 4 -5.40 7.41 -18.56
CA ILE A 4 -4.44 7.99 -17.61
C ILE A 4 -4.40 7.04 -16.42
N ILE A 5 -3.55 6.02 -16.53
CA ILE A 5 -3.15 5.20 -15.39
C ILE A 5 -2.39 6.13 -14.45
N ARG A 6 -3.11 6.72 -13.50
CA ARG A 6 -2.51 7.51 -12.42
C ARG A 6 -1.50 6.62 -11.70
N LYS A 7 -0.23 7.05 -11.68
CA LYS A 7 0.83 6.42 -10.88
C LYS A 7 0.35 6.33 -9.42
N PRO A 8 0.53 5.21 -8.72
CA PRO A 8 0.04 5.01 -7.37
C PRO A 8 1.02 5.63 -6.38
N LEU A 9 1.30 6.93 -6.52
CA LEU A 9 1.99 7.64 -5.47
C LEU A 9 1.04 7.88 -4.28
N ASN A 10 -0.28 7.87 -4.47
CA ASN A 10 -1.27 8.31 -3.47
C ASN A 10 -1.80 7.21 -2.51
N LEU A 11 -1.21 6.01 -2.48
CA LEU A 11 -1.57 5.04 -1.46
C LEU A 11 -0.71 5.29 -0.23
N THR A 12 -1.35 5.96 0.73
CA THR A 12 -0.85 6.44 2.03
C THR A 12 0.11 7.64 1.96
N ALA A 13 -0.31 8.76 2.57
CA ALA A 13 0.63 9.79 2.99
C ALA A 13 1.61 9.26 4.07
N ALA A 14 1.23 8.21 4.81
CA ALA A 14 2.06 7.54 5.80
C ALA A 14 3.30 6.86 5.18
N VAL A 15 3.20 6.19 4.03
CA VAL A 15 4.37 5.57 3.35
C VAL A 15 5.20 6.61 2.60
N ARG A 16 4.62 7.77 2.23
CA ARG A 16 5.33 8.83 1.50
C ARG A 16 6.41 9.55 2.29
N PHE A 17 6.34 9.57 3.61
CA PHE A 17 7.25 10.44 4.37
C PHE A 17 8.60 9.82 4.73
N ARG A 18 8.84 8.50 4.65
CA ARG A 18 10.10 7.93 5.19
C ARG A 18 10.61 6.65 4.54
N LEU A 19 10.65 6.56 3.21
CA LEU A 19 11.51 5.60 2.52
C LEU A 19 12.72 6.35 1.92
N PRO A 20 13.98 5.95 2.20
CA PRO A 20 15.11 6.47 1.44
C PRO A 20 14.94 6.04 -0.03
N PRO A 21 15.38 6.85 -1.00
CA PRO A 21 15.26 6.50 -2.41
C PRO A 21 16.03 5.21 -2.68
N LEU A 22 15.34 4.17 -3.14
CA LEU A 22 15.99 3.00 -3.75
C LEU A 22 16.69 3.50 -5.01
N PHE A 23 18.01 3.68 -4.93
CA PHE A 23 18.85 3.98 -6.08
C PHE A 23 18.81 2.78 -7.06
N PRO A 24 18.75 3.02 -8.38
CA PRO A 24 18.99 1.97 -9.35
C PRO A 24 20.47 1.54 -9.27
N PHE A 25 20.72 0.24 -9.09
CA PHE A 25 22.06 -0.32 -9.12
C PHE A 25 22.73 -0.02 -10.47
N SER A 26 23.71 0.88 -10.47
CA SER A 26 24.71 0.97 -11.52
C SER A 26 25.74 -0.11 -11.24
N GLY A 27 25.83 -1.11 -12.12
CA GLY A 27 26.87 -2.13 -12.06
C GLY A 27 28.25 -1.50 -12.18
N SER A 28 29.14 -1.81 -11.23
CA SER A 28 30.57 -1.63 -11.40
C SER A 28 31.30 -2.83 -10.82
N SER A 29 32.14 -3.42 -11.67
CA SER A 29 33.04 -4.54 -11.44
C SER A 29 33.98 -4.30 -10.25
N GLY A 30 34.17 -5.33 -9.40
CA GLY A 30 35.16 -5.32 -8.32
C GLY A 30 35.31 -6.71 -7.67
N SER A 31 36.52 -7.26 -7.77
CA SER A 31 36.96 -8.62 -7.45
C SER A 31 37.04 -8.96 -5.95
N VAL A 32 36.70 -10.24 -5.65
CA VAL A 32 37.08 -11.18 -4.57
C VAL A 32 37.49 -10.68 -3.17
N ASN A 33 36.80 -11.21 -2.14
CA ASN A 33 37.40 -12.10 -1.11
C ASN A 33 36.28 -12.68 -0.22
N SER A 34 36.30 -14.00 -0.07
CA SER A 34 35.45 -14.79 0.82
C SER A 34 36.06 -14.89 2.22
N ASP A 35 35.29 -14.64 3.28
CA ASP A 35 35.08 -15.58 4.39
C ASP A 35 34.24 -15.02 5.55
N ALA A 36 33.57 -15.94 6.25
CA ALA A 36 32.94 -15.83 7.57
C ALA A 36 31.60 -15.06 7.71
N THR A 37 30.52 -15.85 7.63
CA THR A 37 29.42 -15.91 8.61
C THR A 37 29.34 -14.78 9.64
N ARG A 38 28.61 -13.71 9.30
CA ARG A 38 27.85 -12.95 10.28
C ARG A 38 26.43 -12.80 9.75
N CYS A 39 25.54 -13.69 10.22
CA CYS A 39 24.14 -13.35 10.36
C CYS A 39 24.09 -12.09 11.23
N SER A 40 24.05 -10.92 10.59
CA SER A 40 23.77 -9.67 11.26
C SER A 40 22.29 -9.74 11.61
N GLU A 41 22.00 -10.22 12.81
CA GLU A 41 20.74 -10.01 13.51
C GLU A 41 20.49 -8.49 13.45
N MET A 42 19.64 -8.08 12.51
CA MET A 42 19.38 -6.67 12.27
C MET A 42 18.69 -6.13 13.52
N ILE A 43 19.38 -5.26 14.25
CA ILE A 43 18.78 -4.51 15.37
C ILE A 43 17.53 -3.83 14.82
N PRO A 44 16.31 -4.12 15.32
CA PRO A 44 15.10 -3.49 14.83
C PRO A 44 15.20 -1.99 15.10
N VAL A 45 15.33 -1.20 14.03
CA VAL A 45 15.09 0.24 14.12
C VAL A 45 13.64 0.39 14.61
N PRO A 46 13.36 1.18 15.68
CA PRO A 46 11.98 1.41 16.10
C PRO A 46 11.18 1.86 14.88
N SER A 47 10.13 1.12 14.54
CA SER A 47 9.27 1.44 13.41
C SER A 47 8.75 2.85 13.63
N LEU A 48 9.19 3.80 12.79
CA LEU A 48 8.84 5.22 12.91
C LEU A 48 7.33 5.49 12.76
N VAL A 49 6.56 4.44 12.45
CA VAL A 49 5.12 4.44 12.25
C VAL A 49 4.53 3.27 13.05
N GLU A 50 3.55 3.57 13.90
CA GLU A 50 2.86 2.59 14.73
C GLU A 50 2.12 1.56 13.85
N GLY A 51 2.19 0.28 14.24
CA GLY A 51 1.57 -0.82 13.47
C GLY A 51 2.35 -1.30 12.24
N CYS A 52 3.47 -0.65 11.89
CA CYS A 52 4.38 -1.07 10.82
C CYS A 52 5.43 -2.05 11.33
N ASP A 53 5.02 -3.31 11.51
CA ASP A 53 5.80 -4.35 12.19
C ASP A 53 6.39 -5.42 11.25
N TYR A 54 6.29 -5.22 9.92
CA TYR A 54 6.68 -6.19 8.88
C TYR A 54 6.00 -7.56 9.00
N LYS A 55 4.92 -7.65 9.78
CA LYS A 55 4.02 -8.81 9.86
C LYS A 55 2.69 -8.50 9.21
N HIS A 56 2.29 -7.23 9.20
CA HIS A 56 1.10 -6.74 8.52
C HIS A 56 1.48 -6.14 7.17
N TRP A 57 0.79 -6.59 6.13
CA TRP A 57 1.08 -6.24 4.75
C TRP A 57 -0.19 -5.84 4.03
N LEU A 58 -0.13 -4.71 3.34
CA LEU A 58 -1.17 -4.23 2.44
C LEU A 58 -0.85 -4.69 1.01
N VAL A 59 -1.70 -5.55 0.47
CA VAL A 59 -1.57 -6.08 -0.90
C VAL A 59 -2.54 -5.35 -1.81
N LEU A 60 -1.99 -4.60 -2.76
CA LEU A 60 -2.77 -3.86 -3.74
C LEU A 60 -2.96 -4.70 -5.00
N MET A 61 -4.21 -4.89 -5.40
CA MET A 61 -4.58 -5.66 -6.58
C MET A 61 -4.91 -4.76 -7.78
N LYS A 62 -4.86 -5.34 -8.97
CA LYS A 62 -5.43 -4.71 -10.17
C LYS A 62 -6.94 -4.53 -10.00
N PRO A 63 -7.53 -3.48 -10.60
CA PRO A 63 -8.97 -3.35 -10.60
C PRO A 63 -9.61 -4.54 -11.32
N PRO A 64 -10.74 -5.07 -10.82
CA PRO A 64 -11.42 -6.17 -11.47
C PRO A 64 -11.96 -5.75 -12.85
N ASN A 65 -12.18 -6.74 -13.71
CA ASN A 65 -12.81 -6.50 -15.00
C ASN A 65 -14.30 -6.21 -14.81
N GLY A 66 -14.75 -5.04 -15.25
CA GLY A 66 -16.14 -4.61 -15.12
C GLY A 66 -16.52 -4.24 -13.68
N TYR A 67 -17.75 -4.60 -13.30
CA TYR A 67 -18.32 -4.31 -11.97
C TYR A 67 -18.83 -5.59 -11.32
N PRO A 68 -17.93 -6.52 -10.95
CA PRO A 68 -18.35 -7.72 -10.24
C PRO A 68 -18.92 -7.36 -8.87
N PRO A 69 -19.80 -8.21 -8.32
CA PRO A 69 -20.28 -8.04 -6.96
C PRO A 69 -19.11 -8.11 -5.96
N ARG A 70 -19.28 -7.41 -4.84
CA ARG A 70 -18.27 -7.28 -3.79
C ARG A 70 -17.70 -8.62 -3.34
N ASP A 71 -18.55 -9.62 -3.14
CA ASP A 71 -18.15 -10.93 -2.63
C ASP A 71 -17.20 -11.65 -3.60
N HIS A 72 -17.39 -11.48 -4.91
CA HIS A 72 -16.49 -12.05 -5.91
C HIS A 72 -15.12 -11.38 -5.89
N ILE A 73 -15.06 -10.07 -5.63
CA ILE A 73 -13.79 -9.35 -5.48
C ILE A 73 -13.04 -9.89 -4.26
N VAL A 74 -13.74 -10.05 -3.14
CA VAL A 74 -13.16 -10.56 -1.89
C VAL A 74 -12.71 -12.02 -2.04
N GLN A 75 -13.50 -12.86 -2.70
CA GLN A 75 -13.09 -14.23 -3.04
C GLN A 75 -11.82 -14.24 -3.90
N GLY A 76 -11.67 -13.27 -4.81
CA GLY A 76 -10.44 -13.07 -5.59
C GLY A 76 -9.22 -12.76 -4.70
N PHE A 77 -9.40 -11.94 -3.66
CA PHE A 77 -8.35 -11.65 -2.68
C PHE A 77 -7.94 -12.90 -1.90
N VAL A 78 -8.92 -13.64 -1.37
CA VAL A 78 -8.69 -14.91 -0.66
C VAL A 78 -7.95 -15.90 -1.54
N ARG A 79 -8.38 -16.09 -2.79
CA ARG A 79 -7.73 -16.99 -3.76
C ARG A 79 -6.29 -16.57 -4.04
N THR A 80 -6.04 -15.26 -4.18
CA THR A 80 -4.69 -14.74 -4.44
C THR A 80 -3.75 -15.07 -3.29
N LEU A 81 -4.19 -14.85 -2.05
CA LEU A 81 -3.39 -15.18 -0.88
C LEU A 81 -3.24 -16.70 -0.69
N ALA A 82 -4.28 -17.46 -0.99
CA ALA A 82 -4.25 -18.93 -0.96
C ALA A 82 -3.23 -19.52 -1.93
N MET A 83 -2.99 -18.89 -3.09
CA MET A 83 -1.91 -19.33 -4.00
C MET A 83 -0.51 -19.21 -3.38
N ALA A 84 -0.31 -18.25 -2.47
CA ALA A 84 0.97 -18.06 -1.79
C ALA A 84 1.13 -18.94 -0.54
N LEU A 85 0.04 -19.16 0.20
CA LEU A 85 0.02 -19.97 1.43
C LEU A 85 -0.18 -21.47 1.17
N GLY A 86 -0.90 -21.81 0.11
CA GLY A 86 -1.31 -23.18 -0.21
C GLY A 86 -2.67 -23.60 0.38
N SER A 87 -3.32 -22.74 1.17
CA SER A 87 -4.61 -23.02 1.80
C SER A 87 -5.54 -21.80 1.79
N GLU A 88 -6.81 -22.02 1.38
CA GLU A 88 -7.84 -20.98 1.42
C GLU A 88 -8.29 -20.67 2.85
N GLU A 89 -8.31 -21.66 3.73
CA GLU A 89 -8.71 -21.48 5.13
C GLU A 89 -7.69 -20.61 5.88
N GLU A 90 -6.40 -20.83 5.63
CA GLU A 90 -5.32 -20.00 6.17
C GLU A 90 -5.35 -18.58 5.56
N ALA A 91 -5.68 -18.45 4.28
CA ALA A 91 -5.85 -17.16 3.64
C ALA A 91 -6.98 -16.36 4.29
N LYS A 92 -8.14 -16.98 4.56
CA LYS A 92 -9.26 -16.32 5.23
C LYS A 92 -8.90 -15.83 6.64
N LYS A 93 -8.15 -16.62 7.40
CA LYS A 93 -7.73 -16.28 8.78
C LYS A 93 -6.63 -15.22 8.82
N SER A 94 -5.81 -15.13 7.78
CA SER A 94 -4.69 -14.19 7.72
C SER A 94 -5.10 -12.80 7.23
N ILE A 95 -6.18 -12.69 6.45
CA ILE A 95 -6.73 -11.40 6.03
C ILE A 95 -7.47 -10.77 7.20
N TYR A 96 -7.16 -9.51 7.51
CA TYR A 96 -7.81 -8.74 8.58
C TYR A 96 -8.65 -7.58 8.05
N SER A 97 -8.33 -7.06 6.86
CA SER A 97 -9.10 -5.99 6.22
C SER A 97 -9.15 -6.13 4.71
N VAL A 98 -10.21 -5.61 4.11
CA VAL A 98 -10.41 -5.58 2.66
C VAL A 98 -10.92 -4.22 2.19
N SER A 99 -10.61 -3.86 0.96
CA SER A 99 -11.10 -2.65 0.33
C SER A 99 -11.53 -2.97 -1.09
N THR A 100 -12.78 -2.64 -1.41
CA THR A 100 -13.42 -2.98 -2.69
C THR A 100 -13.99 -1.77 -3.44
N LYS A 101 -13.95 -0.57 -2.83
CA LYS A 101 -14.61 0.64 -3.36
C LYS A 101 -13.62 1.66 -3.92
N TYR A 102 -12.75 2.23 -3.08
CA TYR A 102 -11.84 3.31 -3.49
C TYR A 102 -10.52 2.81 -4.07
N TYR A 103 -10.07 1.68 -3.55
CA TYR A 103 -8.89 0.95 -4.02
C TYR A 103 -9.16 -0.53 -3.81
N TYR A 104 -8.54 -1.38 -4.64
CA TYR A 104 -8.70 -2.83 -4.54
C TYR A 104 -7.50 -3.39 -3.80
N ALA A 105 -7.69 -3.71 -2.53
CA ALA A 105 -6.62 -4.20 -1.67
C ALA A 105 -7.14 -5.05 -0.53
N PHE A 106 -6.24 -5.85 0.03
CA PHE A 106 -6.48 -6.56 1.29
C PHE A 106 -5.26 -6.44 2.19
N GLY A 107 -5.53 -6.27 3.48
CA GLY A 107 -4.55 -6.36 4.56
C GLY A 107 -4.44 -7.80 5.04
N CYS A 108 -3.22 -8.32 5.11
CA CYS A 108 -2.98 -9.68 5.59
C CYS A 108 -1.79 -9.77 6.54
N ARG A 109 -1.84 -10.75 7.43
CA ARG A 109 -0.76 -11.08 8.35
C ARG A 109 0.03 -12.26 7.81
N VAL A 110 1.23 -11.98 7.32
CA VAL A 110 2.14 -13.00 6.75
C VAL A 110 3.59 -12.68 7.09
N HIS A 111 4.44 -13.71 7.10
CA HIS A 111 5.88 -13.53 7.26
C HIS A 111 6.51 -12.95 5.99
N GLU A 112 7.56 -12.15 6.17
CA GLU A 112 8.28 -11.47 5.08
C GLU A 112 8.66 -12.37 3.88
N PRO A 113 9.16 -13.62 4.05
CA PRO A 113 9.52 -14.47 2.90
C PRO A 113 8.33 -14.79 1.98
N LEU A 114 7.10 -14.84 2.50
CA LEU A 114 5.90 -15.12 1.73
C LEU A 114 5.48 -13.92 0.87
N THR A 115 5.85 -12.69 1.28
CA THR A 115 5.52 -11.48 0.54
C THR A 115 6.14 -11.48 -0.86
N ASN A 116 7.33 -12.07 -1.02
CA ASN A 116 7.99 -12.21 -2.31
C ASN A 116 7.21 -13.13 -3.25
N LYS A 117 6.60 -14.20 -2.72
CA LYS A 117 5.69 -15.05 -3.49
C LYS A 117 4.46 -14.25 -3.93
N ILE A 118 3.82 -13.52 -3.01
CA ILE A 118 2.65 -12.69 -3.30
C ILE A 118 2.96 -11.66 -4.38
N ARG A 119 4.13 -11.00 -4.32
CA ARG A 119 4.59 -10.03 -5.33
C ARG A 119 4.72 -10.62 -6.74
N SER A 120 5.01 -11.91 -6.85
CA SER A 120 5.15 -12.59 -8.15
C SER A 120 3.82 -12.99 -8.80
N LEU A 121 2.69 -12.84 -8.09
CA LEU A 121 1.37 -13.21 -8.59
C LEU A 121 0.86 -12.21 -9.65
N PRO A 122 0.16 -12.68 -10.71
CA PRO A 122 -0.15 -11.88 -11.90
C PRO A 122 -1.08 -10.68 -11.63
N ASP A 123 -1.96 -10.78 -10.64
CA ASP A 123 -2.96 -9.76 -10.36
C ASP A 123 -2.54 -8.79 -9.24
N VAL A 124 -1.40 -9.05 -8.60
CA VAL A 124 -0.83 -8.20 -7.56
C VAL A 124 -0.06 -7.06 -8.21
N ARG A 125 -0.33 -5.84 -7.75
CA ARG A 125 0.32 -4.61 -8.22
C ARG A 125 1.42 -4.16 -7.27
N TRP A 126 1.16 -4.21 -5.97
CA TRP A 126 2.09 -3.79 -4.91
C TRP A 126 1.88 -4.61 -3.65
N VAL A 127 2.96 -4.79 -2.88
CA VAL A 127 2.91 -5.35 -1.52
C VAL A 127 3.75 -4.43 -0.64
N LEU A 128 3.07 -3.75 0.29
CA LEU A 128 3.63 -2.73 1.16
C LEU A 128 3.47 -3.16 2.63
N PRO A 129 4.41 -2.81 3.53
CA PRO A 129 4.16 -2.95 4.96
C PRO A 129 2.99 -2.04 5.35
N ASP A 130 2.03 -2.56 6.10
CA ASP A 130 0.86 -1.80 6.53
C ASP A 130 1.13 -1.06 7.85
N SER A 131 0.36 -0.02 8.14
CA SER A 131 0.49 0.77 9.36
C SER A 131 -0.88 1.19 9.88
N PHE A 132 -0.97 1.53 11.16
CA PHE A 132 -2.21 2.08 11.69
C PHE A 132 -2.52 3.45 11.10
N ILE A 133 -3.82 3.75 11.00
CA ILE A 133 -4.30 5.09 10.68
C ILE A 133 -3.93 6.02 11.84
N VAL A 134 -3.20 7.08 11.52
CA VAL A 134 -2.59 8.02 12.49
C VAL A 134 -3.62 8.67 13.44
N ASP A 135 -4.83 8.95 12.94
CA ASP A 135 -5.89 9.61 13.71
C ASP A 135 -6.97 8.62 14.22
N GLY A 136 -6.68 7.32 14.23
CA GLY A 136 -7.62 6.26 14.61
C GLY A 136 -7.30 5.56 15.93
N ASP A 137 -8.21 4.67 16.36
CA ASP A 137 -8.05 3.78 17.53
C ASP A 137 -7.02 2.64 17.28
N ASN A 138 -5.81 2.95 16.77
CA ASN A 138 -4.80 1.96 16.37
C ASN A 138 -5.38 0.86 15.44
N ARG A 139 -6.17 1.28 14.46
CA ARG A 139 -6.79 0.38 13.47
C ARG A 139 -6.12 0.53 12.12
N TYR A 140 -6.04 -0.59 11.41
CA TYR A 140 -5.74 -0.58 9.99
C TYR A 140 -6.94 -0.05 9.18
N GLY A 141 -6.65 0.49 8.00
CA GLY A 141 -7.68 0.96 7.09
C GLY A 141 -8.40 -0.18 6.37
N GLY A 142 -9.51 0.19 5.73
CA GLY A 142 -10.38 -0.76 5.05
C GLY A 142 -11.38 -1.44 5.97
N GLU A 143 -12.17 -2.30 5.36
CA GLU A 143 -13.33 -2.94 5.95
C GLU A 143 -12.87 -4.20 6.69
N PRO A 144 -13.25 -4.39 7.96
CA PRO A 144 -12.86 -5.57 8.72
C PRO A 144 -13.31 -6.85 8.03
N PHE A 145 -12.41 -7.82 8.02
CA PHE A 145 -12.65 -9.14 7.48
C PHE A 145 -12.33 -10.18 8.56
N VAL A 146 -13.31 -11.00 8.91
CA VAL A 146 -13.19 -11.97 9.99
C VAL A 146 -13.65 -13.33 9.48
N ASP A 147 -12.74 -14.30 9.45
CA ASP A 147 -13.01 -15.71 9.14
C ASP A 147 -13.77 -15.98 7.82
N GLY A 148 -13.60 -15.12 6.82
CA GLY A 148 -14.29 -15.27 5.53
C GLY A 148 -15.49 -14.34 5.34
N GLU A 149 -15.93 -13.66 6.40
CA GLU A 149 -17.04 -12.73 6.36
C GLU A 149 -16.55 -11.29 6.35
N VAL A 150 -17.19 -10.48 5.49
CA VAL A 150 -16.89 -9.05 5.38
C VAL A 150 -18.01 -8.28 6.05
N VAL A 151 -17.64 -7.35 6.92
CA VAL A 151 -18.61 -6.44 7.54
C VAL A 151 -19.25 -5.57 6.45
N PRO A 152 -20.57 -5.26 6.52
CA PRO A 152 -21.23 -4.36 5.59
C PRO A 152 -20.47 -3.03 5.44
N TYR A 153 -20.51 -2.48 4.22
CA TYR A 153 -19.81 -1.25 3.90
C TYR A 153 -20.26 -0.10 4.80
N ASP A 154 -19.28 0.60 5.37
CA ASP A 154 -19.44 1.85 6.10
C ASP A 154 -18.31 2.80 5.67
N GLU A 155 -18.64 4.07 5.43
CA GLU A 155 -17.67 5.08 4.98
C GLU A 155 -16.55 5.32 5.98
N LYS A 156 -16.80 5.04 7.27
CA LYS A 156 -15.78 5.17 8.34
C LYS A 156 -14.50 4.35 8.07
N TYR A 157 -14.62 3.25 7.31
CA TYR A 157 -13.49 2.37 7.00
C TYR A 157 -12.49 2.96 6.00
N HIS A 158 -12.85 4.07 5.34
CA HIS A 158 -12.01 4.78 4.39
C HIS A 158 -12.01 6.30 4.66
N ALA A 159 -12.34 6.71 5.88
CA ALA A 159 -12.40 8.12 6.25
C ALA A 159 -11.03 8.82 6.10
N ASP A 160 -9.95 8.11 6.44
CA ASP A 160 -8.56 8.53 6.23
C ASP A 160 -8.28 8.79 4.75
N TRP A 161 -8.66 7.86 3.88
CA TRP A 161 -8.51 7.99 2.43
C TRP A 161 -9.27 9.19 1.87
N LEU A 162 -10.50 9.41 2.32
CA LEU A 162 -11.33 10.54 1.90
C LEU A 162 -10.75 11.89 2.35
N ARG A 163 -10.20 11.95 3.56
CA ARG A 163 -9.50 13.14 4.08
C ARG A 163 -8.25 13.46 3.28
N ASP A 164 -7.40 12.46 3.03
CA ASP A 164 -6.19 12.62 2.22
C ASP A 164 -6.50 13.17 0.82
N GLN A 165 -7.59 12.71 0.18
CA GLN A 165 -8.02 13.27 -1.10
C GLN A 165 -8.45 14.73 -1.01
N THR A 166 -9.18 15.09 0.04
CA THR A 166 -9.68 16.46 0.26
C THR A 166 -8.54 17.44 0.51
N ASP A 167 -7.55 17.04 1.32
CA ASP A 167 -6.37 17.86 1.61
C ASP A 167 -5.50 18.06 0.36
N GLU A 168 -5.34 17.04 -0.47
CA GLU A 168 -4.63 17.15 -1.75
C GLU A 168 -5.37 18.05 -2.73
N ASP A 169 -6.70 17.96 -2.81
CA ASP A 169 -7.50 18.87 -3.62
C ASP A 169 -7.38 20.32 -3.13
N ALA A 170 -7.36 20.54 -1.82
CA ALA A 170 -7.13 21.86 -1.23
C ALA A 170 -5.73 22.40 -1.59
N LYS A 171 -4.67 21.59 -1.44
CA LYS A 171 -3.30 21.95 -1.83
C LYS A 171 -3.20 22.29 -3.32
N ASN A 172 -3.82 21.47 -4.18
CA ASN A 172 -3.83 21.71 -5.63
C ASN A 172 -4.55 23.01 -6.00
N ARG A 173 -5.64 23.36 -5.31
CA ARG A 173 -6.32 24.65 -5.48
C ARG A 173 -5.39 25.81 -5.07
N VAL A 174 -4.70 25.70 -3.93
CA VAL A 174 -3.76 26.74 -3.45
C VAL A 174 -2.58 26.92 -4.42
N VAL A 175 -2.00 25.84 -4.94
CA VAL A 175 -0.87 25.91 -5.89
C VAL A 175 -1.30 26.60 -7.19
N LYS A 176 -2.51 26.33 -7.69
CA LYS A 176 -3.05 26.97 -8.91
C LYS A 176 -3.34 28.47 -8.73
N ILE A 177 -3.64 28.92 -7.51
CA ILE A 177 -4.04 30.31 -7.22
C ILE A 177 -2.84 31.25 -7.02
N LYS A 178 -1.59 30.76 -6.96
CA LYS A 178 -0.41 31.65 -6.79
C LYS A 178 -0.28 32.61 -8.00
N PRO A 179 -0.34 33.95 -7.79
CA PRO A 179 -0.32 34.90 -8.89
C PRO A 179 1.04 34.90 -9.59
N ARG A 180 1.06 34.74 -10.92
CA ARG A 180 2.26 34.96 -11.75
C ARG A 180 2.76 36.38 -11.47
N ARG A 181 3.92 36.52 -10.83
CA ARG A 181 4.63 37.80 -10.66
C ARG A 181 4.73 38.48 -12.03
N LYS A 182 3.97 39.57 -12.23
CA LYS A 182 4.13 40.44 -13.41
C LYS A 182 5.54 41.02 -13.35
N ARG A 183 6.44 40.56 -14.23
CA ARG A 183 7.76 41.18 -14.42
C ARG A 183 7.51 42.62 -14.86
N LYS A 184 7.83 43.59 -13.98
CA LYS A 184 7.85 45.01 -14.36
C LYS A 184 8.85 45.17 -15.51
N LYS A 185 8.39 45.57 -16.69
CA LYS A 185 9.27 46.02 -17.77
C LYS A 185 9.95 47.31 -17.28
N LYS A 186 11.28 47.33 -17.24
CA LYS A 186 12.04 48.58 -17.08
C LYS A 186 11.81 49.41 -18.35
N ALA A 187 11.25 50.61 -18.18
CA ALA A 187 11.29 51.63 -19.22
C ALA A 187 12.71 52.22 -19.25
N ILE A 188 13.15 52.54 -20.47
CA ILE A 188 14.47 53.10 -20.82
C ILE A 188 14.55 54.54 -20.34
#